data_AF-A0A6P7FHS5-F1
#
_entry.id   AF-A0A6P7FHS5-F1
#
_cell.length_a   1.000
_cell.length_b   1.000
_cell.length_c   1.000
_cell.angle_alpha   90.00
_cell.angle_beta   90.00
_cell.angle_gamma   90.00
#
_symmetry.space_group_name_H-M   'P 1'
#
loop_
_entity.id
_entity.type
_entity.pdbx_description
1 polymer ?
#
loop_
_entity_poly.entity_id
_entity_poly.type
_entity_poly.pdbx_seq_one_letter_code
_entity_poly.pdbx_strand_id
1 'polypeptide(L)'
;MAKSQQKVANAETPAVNTNDSNAKTTKARSGSKPEAIPRGKPKSGRIWKSERKKFSTVIKTKGIKNSFERKEALRQKLKHVKELTNSIKAAKQEEKEKRKERRRANLKKQEENRLKSEVVQVITNTKKLKKTKKKHLRNIEKRDTTVVSK
;
A
#
# COMPACT_ATOMS: atom_id res chain seq x y z
N MET A 1 -1.30 -45.00 0.13
CA MET A 1 -1.43 -44.98 -1.35
C MET A 1 -2.49 -43.94 -1.69
N ALA A 2 -2.33 -42.89 -2.48
CA ALA A 2 -1.31 -42.45 -3.43
C ALA A 2 -1.26 -40.90 -3.41
N LYS A 3 -0.06 -40.31 -3.46
CA LYS A 3 0.13 -38.86 -3.62
C LYS A 3 0.04 -38.53 -5.12
N SER A 4 -1.04 -37.87 -5.53
CA SER A 4 -1.20 -37.33 -6.88
C SER A 4 -0.28 -36.12 -7.06
N GLN A 5 0.81 -36.31 -7.78
CA GLN A 5 1.70 -35.23 -8.19
C GLN A 5 1.14 -34.58 -9.46
N GLN A 6 0.70 -33.32 -9.35
CA GLN A 6 0.42 -32.50 -10.52
C GLN A 6 1.73 -31.96 -11.08
N LYS A 7 2.11 -32.53 -12.23
CA LYS A 7 3.25 -32.15 -13.05
C LYS A 7 2.96 -30.78 -13.70
N VAL A 8 3.53 -29.71 -13.15
CA VAL A 8 3.53 -28.39 -13.77
C VAL A 8 4.42 -28.43 -15.02
N ALA A 9 3.81 -28.29 -16.18
CA ALA A 9 4.51 -28.17 -17.46
C ALA A 9 5.13 -26.77 -17.54
N ASN A 10 6.47 -26.72 -17.50
CA ASN A 10 7.22 -25.52 -17.82
C ASN A 10 7.10 -25.28 -19.33
N ALA A 11 6.41 -24.19 -19.70
CA ALA A 11 6.43 -23.68 -21.07
C ALA A 11 7.78 -23.00 -21.31
N GLU A 12 8.67 -23.70 -22.02
CA GLU A 12 9.90 -23.14 -22.54
C GLU A 12 9.57 -22.00 -23.53
N THR A 13 10.01 -20.79 -23.20
CA THR A 13 10.02 -19.65 -24.13
C THR A 13 11.07 -19.91 -25.22
N PRO A 14 10.76 -19.86 -26.52
CA PRO A 14 11.78 -19.94 -27.54
C PRO A 14 12.67 -18.69 -27.49
N ALA A 15 13.92 -18.89 -27.09
CA ALA A 15 14.98 -17.89 -27.18
C ALA A 15 15.28 -17.61 -28.66
N VAL A 16 14.82 -16.46 -29.17
CA VAL A 16 15.20 -15.97 -30.50
C VAL A 16 16.63 -15.42 -30.41
N ASN A 17 17.59 -16.25 -30.80
CA ASN A 17 18.97 -15.85 -31.08
C ASN A 17 19.00 -15.11 -32.41
N THR A 18 19.11 -13.78 -32.39
CA THR A 18 19.49 -12.99 -33.56
C THR A 18 20.98 -12.65 -33.45
N ASN A 19 21.83 -13.62 -33.81
CA ASN A 19 23.21 -13.35 -34.18
C ASN A 19 23.22 -12.93 -35.65
N ASP A 20 23.17 -11.62 -35.90
CA ASP A 20 23.44 -11.06 -37.22
C ASP A 20 24.60 -10.06 -37.10
N SER A 21 25.81 -10.62 -37.10
CA SER A 21 27.06 -9.87 -37.14
C SER A 21 27.38 -9.48 -38.59
N ASN A 22 26.62 -8.55 -39.15
CA ASN A 22 27.00 -7.87 -40.40
C ASN A 22 27.81 -6.61 -40.05
N ALA A 23 29.08 -6.81 -39.72
CA ALA A 23 30.04 -5.73 -39.52
C ALA A 23 30.48 -5.17 -40.89
N LYS A 24 29.65 -4.28 -41.45
CA LYS A 24 30.03 -3.44 -42.58
C LYS A 24 31.14 -2.49 -42.12
N THR A 25 32.36 -2.76 -42.57
CA THR A 25 33.56 -1.94 -42.38
C THR A 25 33.36 -0.56 -42.98
N THR A 26 32.88 0.39 -42.15
CA THR A 26 32.97 1.81 -42.49
C THR A 26 34.34 2.31 -42.05
N LYS A 27 35.15 2.68 -43.04
CA LYS A 27 36.48 3.26 -42.92
C LYS A 27 36.43 4.47 -41.98
N ALA A 28 36.79 4.27 -40.71
CA ALA A 28 36.90 5.34 -39.74
C ALA A 28 38.06 6.25 -40.17
N ARG A 29 37.73 7.49 -40.53
CA ARG A 29 38.72 8.56 -40.62
C ARG A 29 39.46 8.61 -39.27
N SER A 30 40.76 8.36 -39.31
CA SER A 30 41.69 8.50 -38.18
C SER A 30 41.79 9.98 -37.78
N GLY A 31 40.78 10.48 -37.08
CA GLY A 31 40.91 11.67 -36.25
C GLY A 31 41.57 11.22 -34.94
N SER A 32 42.80 11.67 -34.70
CA SER A 32 43.49 11.50 -33.43
C SER A 32 42.52 11.81 -32.27
N LYS A 33 42.36 10.88 -31.33
CA LYS A 33 41.74 11.21 -30.05
C LYS A 33 42.60 12.32 -29.45
N PRO A 34 42.05 13.48 -29.05
CA PRO A 34 42.85 14.48 -28.35
C PRO A 34 43.40 13.80 -27.11
N GLU A 35 44.72 13.75 -26.97
CA GLU A 35 45.38 13.26 -25.77
C GLU A 35 44.75 13.96 -24.57
N ALA A 36 44.16 13.18 -23.68
CA ALA A 36 43.48 13.72 -22.51
C ALA A 36 44.55 14.27 -21.56
N ILE A 37 44.83 15.57 -21.67
CA ILE A 37 45.78 16.25 -20.78
C ILE A 37 45.38 15.94 -19.33
N PRO A 38 46.23 15.24 -18.55
CA PRO A 38 45.91 14.89 -17.19
C PRO A 38 45.78 16.18 -16.37
N ARG A 39 44.68 16.31 -15.63
CA ARG A 39 44.48 17.47 -14.76
C ARG A 39 45.39 17.39 -13.54
N GLY A 40 45.95 18.53 -13.14
CA GLY A 40 46.75 18.64 -11.92
C GLY A 40 45.94 18.32 -10.66
N LYS A 41 46.61 17.71 -9.68
CA LYS A 41 46.04 17.44 -8.35
C LYS A 41 46.05 18.74 -7.52
N PRO A 42 44.96 19.09 -6.80
CA PRO A 42 44.97 20.25 -5.92
C PRO A 42 45.93 20.03 -4.74
N LYS A 43 46.56 21.10 -4.25
CA LYS A 43 47.54 21.07 -3.15
C LYS A 43 47.00 20.40 -1.88
N SER A 44 45.71 20.53 -1.60
CA SER A 44 45.03 19.94 -0.44
C SER A 44 44.61 18.48 -0.61
N GLY A 45 44.78 17.89 -1.80
CA GLY A 45 44.34 16.52 -2.11
C GLY A 45 42.82 16.32 -2.15
N ARG A 46 42.02 17.25 -1.63
CA ARG A 46 40.55 17.18 -1.56
C ARG A 46 39.91 17.94 -2.71
N ILE A 47 39.19 17.22 -3.57
CA ILE A 47 38.44 17.75 -4.70
C ILE A 47 37.01 18.05 -4.25
N TRP A 48 36.65 19.32 -4.11
CA TRP A 48 35.32 19.72 -3.63
C TRP A 48 34.29 19.95 -4.74
N LYS A 49 34.70 19.93 -6.03
CA LYS A 49 33.82 20.03 -7.21
C LYS A 49 34.02 18.81 -8.12
N SER A 50 32.93 18.16 -8.51
CA SER A 50 32.97 17.10 -9.52
C SER A 50 33.23 17.67 -10.92
N GLU A 51 33.83 16.86 -11.79
CA GLU A 51 34.06 17.27 -13.18
C GLU A 51 32.72 17.43 -13.91
N ARG A 52 32.45 18.63 -14.40
CA ARG A 52 31.29 18.89 -15.27
C ARG A 52 31.57 18.33 -16.67
N LYS A 53 30.79 17.35 -17.11
CA LYS A 53 30.82 16.90 -18.51
C LYS A 53 30.26 17.99 -19.42
N LYS A 54 30.84 18.12 -20.62
CA LYS A 54 30.34 19.07 -21.63
C LYS A 54 28.96 18.61 -22.10
N PHE A 55 28.07 19.55 -22.43
CA PHE A 55 26.74 19.21 -22.95
C PHE A 55 26.81 18.40 -24.27
N SER A 56 27.92 18.52 -25.01
CA SER A 56 28.20 17.69 -26.20
C SER A 56 28.49 16.22 -25.89
N THR A 57 28.85 15.88 -24.66
CA THR A 57 28.99 14.49 -24.20
C THR A 57 27.64 13.80 -23.99
N VAL A 58 26.56 14.57 -23.85
CA VAL A 58 25.20 14.03 -23.81
C VAL A 58 24.85 13.54 -25.22
N ILE A 59 24.77 12.23 -25.38
CA ILE A 59 24.38 11.59 -26.64
C ILE A 59 22.98 12.07 -27.01
N LYS A 60 22.90 12.97 -27.99
CA LYS A 60 21.63 13.45 -28.58
C LYS A 60 21.05 12.41 -29.53
N THR A 61 20.87 11.16 -29.07
CA THR A 61 20.04 10.22 -29.81
C THR A 61 18.63 10.81 -29.90
N LYS A 62 18.03 10.82 -31.09
CA LYS A 62 16.56 10.95 -31.21
C LYS A 62 16.02 9.85 -30.29
N GLY A 63 15.51 10.22 -29.10
CA GLY A 63 15.20 9.26 -28.04
C GLY A 63 14.41 8.09 -28.62
N ILE A 64 14.68 6.87 -28.16
CA ILE A 64 14.04 5.65 -28.67
C ILE A 64 12.52 5.81 -28.48
N LYS A 65 11.85 6.34 -29.50
CA LYS A 65 10.42 6.58 -29.46
C LYS A 65 9.78 5.21 -29.55
N ASN A 66 9.10 4.79 -28.49
CA ASN A 66 8.28 3.58 -28.56
C ASN A 66 7.31 3.72 -29.74
N SER A 67 7.19 2.65 -30.54
CA SER A 67 6.15 2.53 -31.56
C SER A 67 4.77 2.71 -30.93
N PHE A 68 3.80 3.10 -31.75
CA PHE A 68 2.42 3.29 -31.29
C PHE A 68 1.86 2.04 -30.61
N GLU A 69 2.05 0.88 -31.24
CA GLU A 69 1.68 -0.44 -30.70
C GLU A 69 2.27 -0.70 -29.31
N ARG A 70 3.57 -0.39 -29.10
CA ARG A 70 4.21 -0.55 -27.79
C ARG A 70 3.61 0.39 -26.74
N LYS A 71 3.12 1.57 -27.12
CA LYS A 71 2.41 2.48 -26.21
C LYS A 71 1.02 1.95 -25.87
N GLU A 72 0.28 1.41 -26.84
CA GLU A 72 -1.03 0.83 -26.59
C GLU A 72 -0.94 -0.40 -25.68
N ALA A 73 0.00 -1.31 -25.94
CA ALA A 73 0.25 -2.46 -25.09
C ALA A 73 0.58 -2.04 -23.65
N LEU A 74 1.37 -0.97 -23.47
CA LEU A 74 1.67 -0.43 -22.14
C LEU A 74 0.42 0.16 -21.47
N ARG A 75 -0.42 0.90 -22.21
CA ARG A 75 -1.68 1.46 -21.69
C ARG A 75 -2.64 0.35 -21.24
N GLN A 76 -2.78 -0.70 -22.02
CA GLN A 76 -3.62 -1.85 -21.68
C GLN A 76 -3.11 -2.56 -20.42
N LYS A 77 -1.79 -2.81 -20.33
CA LYS A 77 -1.17 -3.40 -19.13
C LYS A 77 -1.40 -2.54 -17.89
N LEU A 78 -1.22 -1.23 -17.99
CA LEU A 78 -1.48 -0.31 -16.86
C LEU A 78 -2.95 -0.29 -16.47
N LYS A 79 -3.87 -0.32 -17.44
CA LYS A 79 -5.32 -0.37 -17.18
C LYS A 79 -5.68 -1.64 -16.40
N HIS A 80 -5.19 -2.78 -16.86
CA HIS A 80 -5.42 -4.07 -16.20
C HIS A 80 -4.87 -4.10 -14.76
N VAL A 81 -3.62 -3.64 -14.55
CA VAL A 81 -3.03 -3.56 -13.21
C VAL A 81 -3.86 -2.65 -12.30
N LYS A 82 -4.34 -1.51 -12.80
CA LYS A 82 -5.19 -0.60 -12.03
C LYS A 82 -6.50 -1.27 -11.62
N GLU A 83 -7.18 -1.92 -12.54
CA GLU A 83 -8.43 -2.66 -12.27
C GLU A 83 -8.23 -3.72 -11.19
N LEU A 84 -7.17 -4.53 -11.31
CA LEU A 84 -6.81 -5.51 -10.29
C LEU A 84 -6.54 -4.85 -8.93
N THR A 85 -5.75 -3.78 -8.89
CA THR A 85 -5.45 -3.10 -7.62
C THR A 85 -6.70 -2.49 -6.98
N ASN A 86 -7.62 -1.96 -7.79
CA ASN A 86 -8.88 -1.39 -7.31
C ASN A 86 -9.80 -2.48 -6.76
N SER A 87 -9.90 -3.64 -7.45
CA SER A 87 -10.69 -4.78 -6.97
C SER A 87 -10.20 -5.29 -5.60
N ILE A 88 -8.87 -5.39 -5.42
CA ILE A 88 -8.26 -5.82 -4.14
C ILE A 88 -8.54 -4.80 -3.03
N LYS A 89 -8.45 -3.50 -3.34
CA LYS A 89 -8.75 -2.44 -2.36
C LYS A 89 -10.22 -2.44 -1.97
N ALA A 90 -11.13 -2.60 -2.94
CA ALA A 90 -12.56 -2.66 -2.70
C ALA A 90 -12.93 -3.85 -1.78
N ALA A 91 -12.41 -5.05 -2.07
CA ALA A 91 -12.64 -6.23 -1.24
C ALA A 91 -12.15 -6.04 0.21
N LYS A 92 -10.94 -5.46 0.38
CA LYS A 92 -10.41 -5.14 1.72
C LYS A 92 -11.23 -4.10 2.47
N GLN A 93 -11.79 -3.13 1.75
CA GLN A 93 -12.62 -2.09 2.36
C GLN A 93 -13.97 -2.67 2.81
N GLU A 94 -14.60 -3.48 1.96
CA GLU A 94 -15.85 -4.17 2.26
C GLU A 94 -15.71 -5.07 3.50
N GLU A 95 -14.61 -5.83 3.60
CA GLU A 95 -14.31 -6.65 4.78
C GLU A 95 -14.20 -5.80 6.06
N LYS A 96 -13.50 -4.67 5.99
CA LYS A 96 -13.36 -3.74 7.13
C LYS A 96 -14.71 -3.14 7.54
N GLU A 97 -15.55 -2.79 6.58
CA GLU A 97 -16.88 -2.23 6.82
C GLU A 97 -17.79 -3.27 7.47
N LYS A 98 -17.84 -4.50 6.94
CA LYS A 98 -18.55 -5.62 7.56
C LYS A 98 -18.07 -5.88 9.00
N ARG A 99 -16.76 -5.82 9.26
CA ARG A 99 -16.21 -5.96 10.62
C ARG A 99 -16.66 -4.83 11.55
N LYS A 100 -16.66 -3.58 11.08
CA LYS A 100 -17.13 -2.42 11.84
C LYS A 100 -18.62 -2.53 12.15
N GLU A 101 -19.43 -2.93 11.18
CA GLU A 101 -20.86 -3.12 11.33
C GLU A 101 -21.17 -4.21 12.36
N ARG A 102 -20.52 -5.38 12.26
CA ARG A 102 -20.61 -6.45 13.26
C ARG A 102 -20.25 -5.96 14.66
N ARG A 103 -19.17 -5.19 14.79
CA ARG A 103 -18.77 -4.61 16.08
C ARG A 103 -19.82 -3.65 16.63
N ARG A 104 -20.38 -2.77 15.79
CA ARG A 104 -21.45 -1.84 16.18
C ARG A 104 -22.70 -2.59 16.64
N ALA A 105 -23.11 -3.62 15.89
CA ALA A 105 -24.25 -4.46 16.26
C ALA A 105 -24.02 -5.20 17.58
N ASN A 106 -22.81 -5.76 17.79
CA ASN A 106 -22.46 -6.43 19.03
C ASN A 106 -22.43 -5.47 20.23
N LEU A 107 -21.92 -4.25 20.05
CA LEU A 107 -21.92 -3.24 21.12
C LEU A 107 -23.35 -2.84 21.49
N LYS A 108 -24.22 -2.58 20.50
CA LYS A 108 -25.63 -2.30 20.76
C LYS A 108 -26.31 -3.44 21.51
N LYS A 109 -26.10 -4.69 21.06
CA LYS A 109 -26.63 -5.87 21.74
C LYS A 109 -26.08 -6.02 23.16
N GLN A 110 -24.81 -5.68 23.39
CA GLN A 110 -24.20 -5.72 24.71
C GLN A 110 -24.79 -4.64 25.62
N GLU A 111 -25.04 -3.43 25.11
CA GLU A 111 -25.71 -2.34 25.85
C GLU A 111 -27.15 -2.75 26.21
N GLU A 112 -27.92 -3.26 25.26
CA GLU A 112 -29.27 -3.78 25.49
C GLU A 112 -29.27 -4.93 26.50
N ASN A 113 -28.35 -5.88 26.37
CA ASN A 113 -28.23 -6.99 27.31
C ASN A 113 -27.82 -6.50 28.70
N ARG A 114 -26.92 -5.53 28.79
CA ARG A 114 -26.53 -4.91 30.05
C ARG A 114 -27.74 -4.30 30.73
N LEU A 115 -28.54 -3.50 30.01
CA LEU A 115 -29.79 -2.92 30.52
C LEU A 115 -30.80 -3.99 30.94
N LYS A 116 -30.99 -5.05 30.14
CA LYS A 116 -31.92 -6.15 30.45
C LYS A 116 -31.48 -7.00 31.65
N SER A 117 -30.17 -7.21 31.80
CA SER A 117 -29.59 -8.00 32.89
C SER A 117 -29.41 -7.18 34.19
N GLU A 118 -29.64 -5.87 34.13
CA GLU A 118 -29.43 -5.00 35.27
C GLU A 118 -30.46 -5.28 36.36
N VAL A 119 -30.03 -5.95 37.42
CA VAL A 119 -30.86 -6.22 38.60
C VAL A 119 -30.87 -4.97 39.48
N VAL A 120 -32.02 -4.32 39.55
CA VAL A 120 -32.21 -3.08 40.32
C VAL A 120 -33.00 -3.34 41.59
N GLN A 121 -32.63 -2.64 42.66
CA GLN A 121 -33.42 -2.60 43.89
C GLN A 121 -34.34 -1.39 43.86
N VAL A 122 -35.66 -1.62 43.85
CA VAL A 122 -36.65 -0.54 43.89
C VAL A 122 -36.67 0.08 45.30
N ILE A 123 -36.33 1.37 45.39
CA ILE A 123 -36.35 2.12 46.65
C ILE A 123 -37.67 2.88 46.76
N THR A 124 -38.59 2.37 47.59
CA THR A 124 -39.91 2.98 47.80
C THR A 124 -39.87 4.27 48.62
N ASN A 125 -38.93 4.40 49.57
CA ASN A 125 -38.81 5.59 50.43
C ASN A 125 -37.44 6.26 50.29
N THR A 126 -37.41 7.40 49.60
CA THR A 126 -36.19 8.17 49.31
C THR A 126 -35.61 8.90 50.52
N LYS A 127 -36.38 9.13 51.59
CA LYS A 127 -35.88 9.76 52.82
C LYS A 127 -34.81 8.91 53.51
N LYS A 128 -34.82 7.59 53.29
CA LYS A 128 -33.81 6.67 53.84
C LYS A 128 -32.42 6.91 53.23
N LEU A 129 -32.32 7.23 51.95
CA LEU A 129 -31.03 7.55 51.30
C LEU A 129 -30.35 8.75 51.95
N LYS A 130 -31.13 9.77 52.34
CA LYS A 130 -30.60 10.97 53.02
C LYS A 130 -29.99 10.68 54.40
N LYS A 131 -30.33 9.54 55.01
CA LYS A 131 -29.78 9.10 56.30
C LYS A 131 -28.53 8.22 56.15
N THR A 132 -28.20 7.78 54.94
CA THR A 132 -27.02 6.93 54.70
C THR A 132 -25.73 7.73 54.63
N LYS A 133 -24.60 7.11 54.98
CA LYS A 133 -23.29 7.77 54.92
C LYS A 133 -22.93 8.14 53.48
N LYS A 134 -22.34 9.33 53.30
CA LYS A 134 -21.95 9.88 51.99
C LYS A 134 -21.08 8.93 51.15
N LYS A 135 -20.27 8.07 51.78
CA LYS A 135 -19.46 7.05 51.08
C LYS A 135 -20.30 5.99 50.36
N HIS A 136 -21.43 5.57 50.93
CA HIS A 136 -22.29 4.56 50.30
C HIS A 136 -23.09 5.15 49.15
N LEU A 137 -23.50 6.43 49.26
CA LEU A 137 -24.17 7.15 48.19
C LEU A 137 -23.31 7.32 46.93
N ARG A 138 -21.97 7.30 47.03
CA ARG A 138 -21.06 7.40 45.87
C ARG A 138 -21.14 6.20 44.94
N ASN A 139 -21.55 5.03 45.45
CA ASN A 139 -21.61 3.79 44.68
C ASN A 139 -23.03 3.49 44.17
N ILE A 140 -24.04 4.29 44.55
CA ILE A 140 -25.43 4.08 44.13
C ILE A 140 -25.65 4.82 42.82
N GLU A 141 -25.95 4.07 41.77
CA GLU A 141 -26.40 4.62 40.49
C GLU A 141 -27.93 4.60 40.44
N LYS A 142 -28.54 5.68 39.94
CA LYS A 142 -29.99 5.74 39.75
C LYS A 142 -30.35 5.13 38.39
N ARG A 143 -31.27 4.18 38.39
CA ARG A 143 -31.81 3.54 37.19
C ARG A 143 -33.32 3.76 37.15
N ASP A 144 -33.82 4.01 35.95
CA ASP A 144 -35.25 4.24 35.74
C ASP A 144 -35.95 2.89 35.55
N THR A 145 -37.02 2.69 36.31
CA THR A 145 -37.88 1.51 36.22
C THR A 145 -39.33 1.90 35.90
N THR A 146 -39.57 3.16 35.54
CA THR A 146 -40.92 3.63 35.20
C THR A 146 -41.34 3.03 33.87
N VAL A 147 -42.37 2.18 33.91
CA VAL A 147 -42.99 1.64 32.70
C VAL A 147 -43.95 2.71 32.18
N VAL A 148 -43.50 3.55 31.25
CA VAL A 148 -44.39 4.49 30.56
C VAL A 148 -45.14 3.69 29.49
N SER A 149 -46.33 3.19 29.81
CA SER A 149 -47.26 2.67 28.81
C SER A 149 -47.66 3.82 27.89
N LYS A 150 -47.43 3.65 26.59
CA LYS A 150 -47.80 4.63 25.57
C LYS A 150 -49.27 4.48 25.18
#